data_AF-A0A839V891-F1
#
_entry.id   AF-A0A839V891-F1
#
_cell.length_a   1.000
_cell.length_b   1.000
_cell.length_c   1.000
_cell.angle_alpha   90.00
_cell.angle_beta   90.00
_cell.angle_gamma   90.00
#
_symmetry.space_group_name_H-M   'P 1'
#
loop_
_entity.id
_entity.type
_entity.pdbx_description
1 polymer ?
#
loop_
_entity_poly.entity_id
_entity_poly.type
_entity_poly.pdbx_seq_one_letter_code
_entity_poly.pdbx_strand_id
1 'polypeptide(L)'
;MSNVDLQLERLQISLHGVSAEVAESAMTGLDEELRRRLGGLSAADLPLSDQAELALGAIHVQGRIDPAALRGLIAQRLVASLRQGGQD
;
A
#
# COMPACT_ATOMS: atom_id res chain seq x y z
N MET A 1 12.53 8.16 -20.01
CA MET A 1 11.48 7.71 -19.08
C MET A 1 12.19 7.40 -17.77
N SER A 2 11.92 8.14 -16.72
CA SER A 2 12.56 7.91 -15.42
C SER A 2 11.93 6.66 -14.81
N ASN A 3 12.69 5.57 -14.73
CA ASN A 3 12.30 4.43 -13.92
C ASN A 3 12.44 4.84 -12.45
N VAL A 4 11.35 4.76 -11.70
CA VAL A 4 11.40 4.87 -10.24
C VAL A 4 11.65 3.48 -9.69
N ASP A 5 12.77 3.32 -9.00
CA ASP A 5 13.02 2.17 -8.15
C ASP A 5 12.65 2.58 -6.72
N LEU A 6 11.66 1.91 -6.13
CA LEU A 6 11.18 2.21 -4.79
C LEU A 6 11.44 0.99 -3.90
N GLN A 7 12.34 1.14 -2.94
CA GLN A 7 12.65 0.08 -1.99
C GLN A 7 11.89 0.32 -0.67
N LEU A 8 10.96 -0.59 -0.36
CA LEU A 8 10.23 -0.62 0.91
C LEU A 8 10.92 -1.60 1.87
N GLU A 9 11.59 -1.10 2.90
CA GLU A 9 12.27 -1.97 3.88
C GLU A 9 11.30 -2.63 4.86
N ARG A 10 10.24 -1.91 5.26
CA ARG A 10 9.25 -2.42 6.20
C ARG A 10 7.87 -1.85 5.93
N LEU A 11 6.88 -2.74 5.88
CA LEU A 11 5.47 -2.41 5.78
C LEU A 11 4.75 -2.93 7.02
N GLN A 12 4.17 -2.03 7.81
CA GLN A 12 3.36 -2.40 8.98
C GLN A 12 1.90 -2.02 8.75
N ILE A 13 1.00 -2.99 8.87
CA ILE A 13 -0.45 -2.82 8.66
C ILE A 13 -1.20 -3.40 9.85
N SER A 14 -2.10 -2.61 10.43
CA SER A 14 -3.05 -3.08 11.43
C SER A 14 -4.44 -3.17 10.80
N LEU A 15 -5.01 -4.37 10.76
CA LEU A 15 -6.32 -4.64 10.20
C LEU A 15 -7.31 -4.95 11.33
N HIS A 16 -8.45 -4.24 11.33
CA HIS A 16 -9.52 -4.47 12.30
C HIS A 16 -10.82 -4.84 11.59
N GLY A 17 -11.55 -5.81 12.16
CA GLY A 17 -12.82 -6.30 11.60
C GLY A 17 -12.65 -7.29 10.44
N VAL A 18 -11.46 -7.87 10.28
CA VAL A 18 -11.15 -8.82 9.21
C VAL A 18 -10.54 -10.10 9.76
N SER A 19 -10.92 -11.25 9.20
CA SER A 19 -10.33 -12.55 9.52
C SER A 19 -8.89 -12.64 9.00
N ALA A 20 -8.04 -13.41 9.70
CA ALA A 20 -6.66 -13.66 9.27
C ALA A 20 -6.58 -14.22 7.84
N GLU A 21 -7.42 -15.19 7.49
CA GLU A 21 -7.47 -15.77 6.14
C GLU A 21 -7.73 -14.73 5.04
N VAL A 22 -8.63 -13.77 5.30
CA VAL A 22 -8.94 -12.68 4.36
C VAL A 22 -7.76 -11.71 4.26
N ALA A 23 -7.11 -11.41 5.39
CA ALA A 23 -5.92 -10.59 5.41
C ALA A 23 -4.77 -11.24 4.61
N GLU A 24 -4.47 -12.52 4.85
CA GLU A 24 -3.44 -13.27 4.13
C GLU A 24 -3.73 -13.36 2.63
N SER A 25 -5.00 -13.60 2.27
CA SER A 25 -5.45 -13.63 0.87
C SER A 25 -5.35 -12.25 0.21
N ALA A 26 -5.54 -11.17 0.97
CA ALA A 26 -5.39 -9.81 0.45
C ALA A 26 -3.91 -9.42 0.28
N MET A 27 -3.02 -9.90 1.15
CA MET A 27 -1.57 -9.73 0.99
C MET A 27 -1.05 -10.51 -0.22
N THR A 28 -1.66 -11.66 -0.52
CA THR A 28 -1.38 -12.42 -1.75
C THR A 28 -1.73 -11.57 -2.98
N GLY A 29 -0.71 -11.26 -3.78
CA GLY A 29 -0.84 -10.44 -4.99
C GLY A 29 -0.87 -8.92 -4.73
N LEU A 30 -0.65 -8.46 -3.49
CA LEU A 30 -0.54 -7.03 -3.18
C LEU A 30 0.63 -6.37 -3.94
N ASP A 31 1.75 -7.07 -4.07
CA ASP A 31 2.92 -6.61 -4.84
C ASP A 31 2.56 -6.28 -6.30
N GLU A 32 1.87 -7.18 -6.98
CA GLU A 32 1.49 -6.97 -8.38
C GLU A 32 0.47 -5.82 -8.52
N GLU A 33 -0.48 -5.71 -7.60
CA GLU A 33 -1.43 -4.59 -7.54
C GLU A 33 -0.69 -3.25 -7.32
N LEU A 34 0.31 -3.22 -6.42
CA LEU A 34 1.14 -2.05 -6.20
C LEU A 34 1.95 -1.71 -7.44
N ARG A 35 2.63 -2.69 -8.06
CA ARG A 35 3.40 -2.49 -9.28
C ARG A 35 2.56 -1.90 -10.42
N ARG A 36 1.32 -2.37 -10.59
CA ARG A 36 0.38 -1.83 -11.59
C ARG A 36 0.02 -0.37 -11.29
N ARG A 37 -0.22 -0.02 -10.02
CA ARG A 37 -0.60 1.35 -9.62
C ARG A 37 0.58 2.31 -9.65
N LEU A 38 1.73 1.87 -9.14
CA LEU A 38 2.99 2.64 -9.13
C LEU A 38 3.56 2.80 -10.54
N GLY A 39 3.39 1.82 -11.43
CA GLY A 39 3.81 1.93 -12.82
C GLY A 39 3.09 3.04 -13.61
N GLY A 40 1.97 3.55 -13.09
CA GLY A 40 1.29 4.73 -13.62
C GLY A 40 1.70 6.06 -12.98
N LEU A 41 2.53 6.05 -11.94
CA LEU A 41 3.01 7.27 -11.27
C LEU A 41 4.28 7.77 -11.97
N SER A 42 4.39 9.09 -12.08
CA SER A 42 5.64 9.71 -12.52
C SER A 42 6.60 9.82 -11.33
N ALA A 43 7.91 9.82 -11.60
CA ALA A 43 8.93 10.10 -10.58
C ALA A 43 8.72 11.44 -9.85
N ALA A 44 8.03 12.39 -10.50
CA ALA A 44 7.66 13.67 -9.90
C ALA A 44 6.52 13.58 -8.87
N ASP A 45 5.74 12.49 -8.87
CA ASP A 45 4.66 12.23 -7.91
C ASP A 45 5.15 11.58 -6.62
N LEU A 46 6.42 11.15 -6.57
CA LEU A 46 6.98 10.41 -5.46
C LEU A 46 8.04 11.24 -4.74
N PRO A 47 8.02 11.28 -3.39
CA PRO A 47 9.05 11.93 -2.60
C PRO A 47 10.40 11.25 -2.90
N LEU A 48 11.45 12.05 -3.11
CA LEU A 48 12.82 11.61 -3.39
C LEU A 48 13.50 10.86 -2.21
N SER A 49 12.74 10.44 -1.19
CA SER A 49 13.29 9.77 -0.02
C SER A 49 13.34 8.26 -0.23
N ASP A 50 14.55 7.77 -0.42
CA ASP A 50 14.92 6.37 -0.66
C ASP A 50 14.60 5.42 0.53
N GLN A 51 14.22 5.96 1.69
CA GLN A 51 14.03 5.22 2.95
C GLN A 51 12.77 5.67 3.70
N ALA A 52 11.60 5.53 3.06
CA ALA A 52 10.33 5.85 3.71
C ALA A 52 9.80 4.65 4.51
N GLU A 53 9.86 4.73 5.85
CA GLU A 53 9.00 3.89 6.69
C GLU A 53 7.53 4.29 6.44
N LEU A 54 6.76 3.36 5.87
CA LEU A 54 5.36 3.59 5.52
C LEU A 54 4.44 2.92 6.54
N ALA A 55 3.91 3.73 7.45
CA ALA A 55 2.86 3.35 8.36
C ALA A 55 1.49 3.73 7.79
N LEU A 56 0.71 2.74 7.36
CA LEU A 56 -0.65 2.94 6.80
C LEU A 56 -1.71 3.29 7.85
N GLY A 57 -1.35 3.19 9.12
CA GLY A 57 -2.28 3.22 10.25
C GLY A 57 -3.28 2.05 10.21
N ALA A 58 -4.26 2.11 11.10
CA ALA A 58 -5.31 1.11 11.15
C ALA A 58 -6.25 1.22 9.93
N ILE A 59 -6.54 0.09 9.30
CA ILE A 59 -7.60 -0.03 8.28
C ILE A 59 -8.80 -0.70 8.94
N HIS A 60 -9.88 0.07 9.06
CA HIS A 60 -11.13 -0.38 9.64
C HIS A 60 -12.09 -0.76 8.52
N VAL A 61 -12.48 -2.03 8.50
CA VAL A 61 -13.47 -2.54 7.56
C VAL A 61 -14.79 -2.74 8.29
N GLN A 62 -15.87 -2.15 7.77
CA GLN A 62 -17.21 -2.39 8.28
C GLN A 62 -17.90 -3.48 7.44
N GLY A 63 -18.15 -4.65 8.04
CA GLY A 63 -18.86 -5.75 7.39
C GLY A 63 -17.95 -6.78 6.70
N ARG A 64 -18.53 -7.63 5.85
CA ARG A 64 -17.77 -8.63 5.08
C ARG A 64 -17.05 -7.92 3.93
N ILE A 65 -15.74 -8.10 3.86
CA ILE A 65 -14.92 -7.66 2.73
C ILE A 65 -14.28 -8.88 2.07
N ASP A 66 -14.31 -8.90 0.75
CA ASP A 66 -13.58 -9.90 -0.01
C ASP A 66 -12.09 -9.55 -0.09
N PRO A 67 -11.20 -10.55 -0.15
CA PRO A 67 -9.75 -10.32 -0.17
C PRO A 67 -9.27 -9.36 -1.28
N ALA A 68 -9.90 -9.42 -2.47
CA ALA A 68 -9.55 -8.55 -3.58
C ALA A 68 -9.88 -7.07 -3.29
N ALA A 69 -11.02 -6.80 -2.64
CA ALA A 69 -11.41 -5.46 -2.24
C ALA A 69 -10.48 -4.91 -1.14
N LEU A 70 -10.14 -5.75 -0.15
CA LEU A 70 -9.17 -5.38 0.88
C LEU A 70 -7.79 -5.06 0.31
N ARG A 71 -7.30 -5.89 -0.62
CA ARG A 71 -6.03 -5.64 -1.33
C ARG A 71 -6.07 -4.31 -2.07
N GLY A 72 -7.16 -4.02 -2.75
CA GLY A 72 -7.35 -2.75 -3.46
C GLY A 72 -7.33 -1.53 -2.53
N LEU A 73 -7.89 -1.65 -1.32
CA LEU A 73 -7.85 -0.61 -0.29
C LEU A 73 -6.43 -0.41 0.27
N ILE A 74 -5.74 -1.50 0.61
CA ILE A 74 -4.36 -1.46 1.10
C ILE A 74 -3.46 -0.79 0.06
N ALA A 75 -3.54 -1.22 -1.20
CA ALA A 75 -2.74 -0.65 -2.28
C ALA A 75 -3.08 0.82 -2.53
N GLN A 76 -4.35 1.21 -2.44
CA GLN A 76 -4.76 2.62 -2.57
C GLN A 76 -4.15 3.48 -1.46
N ARG A 77 -4.26 3.04 -0.22
CA ARG A 77 -3.69 3.74 0.93
C ARG A 77 -2.17 3.84 0.82
N LEU A 78 -1.48 2.79 0.37
CA LEU A 78 -0.02 2.82 0.17
C LEU A 78 0.39 3.86 -0.86
N VAL A 79 -0.26 3.85 -2.01
CA VAL A 79 0.00 4.84 -3.06
C VAL A 79 -0.28 6.25 -2.55
N ALA A 80 -1.35 6.46 -1.77
CA ALA A 80 -1.64 7.75 -1.18
C ALA A 80 -0.55 8.19 -0.19
N SER A 81 -0.16 7.32 0.74
CA SER A 81 0.92 7.60 1.71
C SER A 81 2.25 7.88 1.02
N LEU A 82 2.56 7.14 -0.05
CA LEU A 82 3.74 7.39 -0.88
C LEU A 82 3.72 8.77 -1.52
N ARG A 83 2.60 9.19 -2.13
CA ARG A 83 2.46 10.54 -2.72
C ARG A 83 2.51 11.66 -1.70
N GLN A 84 2.18 11.36 -0.44
CA GLN A 84 2.16 12.32 0.66
C GLN A 84 3.50 12.43 1.41
N GLY A 85 4.47 11.58 1.09
CA GLY A 85 5.83 11.52 1.64
C GLY A 85 6.22 12.43 2.80
N GLY A 86 6.33 11.86 4.00
CA GLY A 86 7.28 12.32 5.02
C GLY A 86 6.90 13.57 5.82
N GLN A 87 5.62 13.80 6.13
CA GLN A 87 5.21 14.78 7.14
C GLN A 87 4.74 14.05 8.41
N ASP A 88 5.69 13.59 9.22
CA ASP A 88 5.61 13.68 10.68
C ASP A 88 7.02 13.95 11.23
#